data_AF-A0A414QN13-F1
#
_entry.id   AF-A0A414QN13-F1
#
_cell.length_a   1.000
_cell.length_b   1.000
_cell.length_c   1.000
_cell.angle_alpha   90.00
_cell.angle_beta   90.00
_cell.angle_gamma   90.00
#
_symmetry.space_group_name_H-M   'P 1'
#
loop_
_entity.id
_entity.type
_entity.pdbx_description
1 polymer ?
#
loop_
_entity_poly.entity_id
_entity_poly.type
_entity_poly.pdbx_seq_one_letter_code
_entity_poly.pdbx_strand_id
1 'polypeptide(L)'
;MHWRTENMYCTRCGKEIRSDQKFCGKCGAKNVNYQEKNDLKEMIEKAAAGEENALEKIYNLTYVQGFAIALQMVKNEQDAMDIMQDAYISAFRNLKQIEDPKRLKSWFNCIVANKCKDWLKKKSQKRNMKRN
;
A
#
# COMPACT_ATOMS: atom_id res chain seq x y z
N MET A 1 -33.90 10.03 24.40
CA MET A 1 -33.91 8.60 24.05
C MET A 1 -32.57 8.01 24.49
N HIS A 2 -32.61 6.97 25.30
CA HIS A 2 -31.46 6.31 25.94
C HIS A 2 -30.51 5.73 24.89
N TRP A 3 -29.29 6.26 24.78
CA TRP A 3 -28.19 5.47 24.22
C TRP A 3 -27.84 4.43 25.30
N ARG A 4 -28.18 3.16 25.07
CA ARG A 4 -27.61 2.09 25.89
C ARG A 4 -26.13 2.02 25.52
N THR A 5 -25.24 2.38 26.42
CA THR A 5 -23.85 1.89 26.35
C THR A 5 -23.93 0.38 26.44
N GLU A 6 -23.66 -0.32 25.33
CA GLU A 6 -23.41 -1.76 25.37
C GLU A 6 -22.14 -2.00 26.18
N ASN A 7 -22.31 -2.30 27.47
CA ASN A 7 -21.23 -2.80 28.29
C ASN A 7 -20.71 -4.09 27.64
N MET A 8 -19.44 -4.09 27.23
CA MET A 8 -18.82 -5.24 26.59
C MET A 8 -18.19 -6.15 27.64
N TYR A 9 -18.48 -7.44 27.58
CA TYR A 9 -18.00 -8.42 28.55
C TYR A 9 -17.12 -9.47 27.87
N CYS A 10 -16.12 -9.95 28.61
CA CYS A 10 -15.30 -11.07 28.21
C CYS A 10 -16.14 -12.33 28.02
N THR A 11 -16.17 -12.88 26.81
CA THR A 11 -16.86 -14.14 26.51
C THR A 11 -16.30 -15.35 27.25
N ARG A 12 -15.10 -15.23 27.85
CA ARG A 12 -14.47 -16.31 28.63
C ARG A 12 -14.64 -16.17 30.14
N CYS A 13 -14.55 -14.96 30.70
CA CYS A 13 -14.53 -14.78 32.17
C CYS A 13 -15.55 -13.76 32.70
N GLY A 14 -16.40 -13.19 31.84
CA GLY A 14 -17.46 -12.26 32.21
C GLY A 14 -17.00 -10.88 32.70
N LYS A 15 -15.69 -10.59 32.76
CA LYS A 15 -15.20 -9.26 33.16
C LYS A 15 -15.54 -8.23 32.08
N GLU A 16 -15.90 -7.02 32.50
CA GLU A 16 -16.02 -5.88 31.60
C GLU A 16 -14.71 -5.63 30.84
N ILE A 17 -14.81 -5.46 29.54
CA ILE A 17 -13.70 -5.22 28.62
C ILE A 17 -13.99 -3.96 27.84
N ARG A 18 -12.98 -3.11 27.66
CA ARG A 18 -13.09 -1.95 26.78
C ARG A 18 -12.86 -2.36 25.31
N SER A 19 -13.52 -1.70 24.37
CA SER A 19 -13.42 -2.01 22.92
C SER A 19 -12.01 -1.86 22.34
N ASP A 20 -11.18 -0.99 22.93
CA ASP A 20 -9.78 -0.77 22.56
C ASP A 20 -8.81 -1.83 23.12
N GLN A 21 -9.25 -2.67 24.05
CA GLN A 21 -8.41 -3.73 24.64
C GLN A 21 -8.38 -4.96 23.74
N LYS A 22 -7.19 -5.30 23.22
CA LYS A 22 -6.95 -6.50 22.39
C LYS A 22 -7.17 -7.82 23.16
N PHE A 23 -6.90 -7.83 24.46
CA PHE A 23 -7.04 -8.99 25.34
C PHE A 23 -7.72 -8.61 26.66
N CYS A 24 -8.43 -9.58 27.26
CA CYS A 24 -8.99 -9.44 28.59
C CYS A 24 -7.88 -9.34 29.64
N GLY A 25 -7.79 -8.21 30.34
CA GLY A 25 -6.81 -8.01 31.41
C GLY A 25 -6.99 -8.92 32.66
N LYS A 26 -8.00 -9.80 32.69
CA LYS A 26 -8.19 -10.79 33.77
C LYS A 26 -7.81 -12.22 33.37
N CYS A 27 -8.27 -12.70 32.21
CA CYS A 27 -8.08 -14.11 31.82
C CYS A 27 -7.25 -14.31 30.55
N GLY A 28 -6.77 -13.23 29.93
CA GLY A 28 -5.99 -13.26 28.69
C GLY A 28 -6.77 -13.67 27.44
N ALA A 29 -8.09 -13.88 27.51
CA ALA A 29 -8.89 -14.19 26.32
C ALA A 29 -8.85 -13.04 25.31
N LYS A 30 -8.83 -13.36 24.02
CA LYS A 30 -8.93 -12.37 22.95
C LYS A 30 -10.28 -11.65 23.05
N ASN A 31 -10.24 -10.31 22.99
CA ASN A 31 -11.47 -9.55 22.85
C ASN A 31 -12.01 -9.73 21.44
N VAL A 32 -13.17 -10.36 21.32
CA VAL A 32 -13.83 -10.60 20.02
C VAL A 32 -14.31 -9.31 19.36
N ASN A 33 -14.50 -8.25 20.15
CA ASN A 33 -14.96 -6.94 19.68
C ASN A 33 -13.79 -5.99 19.35
N TYR A 34 -12.54 -6.40 19.59
CA TYR A 34 -11.38 -5.61 19.20
C TYR A 34 -11.21 -5.66 17.69
N GLN A 35 -11.43 -4.52 17.02
CA GLN A 35 -11.08 -4.34 15.62
C GLN A 35 -9.64 -3.85 15.54
N GLU A 36 -8.78 -4.65 14.92
CA GLU A 36 -7.42 -4.21 14.63
C GLU A 36 -7.52 -3.10 13.58
N LYS A 37 -7.22 -1.86 14.00
CA LYS A 37 -7.20 -0.71 13.09
C LYS A 37 -6.07 -0.94 12.08
N ASN A 38 -6.42 -1.44 10.90
CA ASN A 38 -5.47 -1.61 9.83
C ASN A 38 -5.35 -0.28 9.08
N ASP A 39 -4.59 0.66 9.67
CA ASP A 39 -4.35 1.99 9.11
C ASP A 39 -3.90 1.93 7.64
N LEU A 40 -3.20 0.87 7.25
CA LEU A 40 -2.72 0.64 5.89
C LEU A 40 -3.85 0.26 4.93
N LYS A 41 -4.82 -0.53 5.37
CA LYS A 41 -6.01 -0.88 4.58
C LYS A 41 -6.87 0.36 4.31
N GLU A 42 -7.16 1.12 5.37
CA GLU A 42 -7.95 2.36 5.28
C GLU A 42 -7.25 3.36 4.36
N MET A 43 -5.93 3.50 4.46
CA MET A 43 -5.14 4.36 3.57
C MET A 43 -5.23 3.95 2.10
N ILE A 44 -5.16 2.64 1.80
CA ILE A 44 -5.29 2.13 0.43
C ILE A 44 -6.71 2.37 -0.10
N GLU A 45 -7.75 2.15 0.71
CA GLU A 45 -9.14 2.38 0.30
C GLU A 45 -9.40 3.86 0.00
N LYS A 46 -8.91 4.77 0.86
CA LYS A 46 -9.00 6.22 0.64
C LYS A 46 -8.24 6.68 -0.59
N ALA A 47 -7.03 6.17 -0.80
CA ALA A 47 -6.25 6.47 -2.00
C ALA A 47 -6.94 5.94 -3.27
N ALA A 48 -7.56 4.76 -3.20
CA ALA A 48 -8.34 4.21 -4.31
C ALA A 48 -9.65 4.97 -4.59
N ALA A 49 -10.14 5.75 -3.62
CA ALA A 49 -11.23 6.71 -3.79
C ALA A 49 -10.76 8.08 -4.34
N GLY A 50 -9.45 8.29 -4.48
CA GLY A 50 -8.87 9.53 -4.98
C GLY A 50 -8.60 10.58 -3.90
N GLU A 51 -8.62 10.23 -2.61
CA GLU A 51 -8.24 11.18 -1.56
C GLU A 51 -6.76 11.56 -1.67
N GLU A 52 -6.48 12.84 -1.92
CA GLU A 52 -5.12 13.37 -2.15
C GLU A 52 -4.16 13.04 -1.00
N ASN A 53 -4.60 13.24 0.24
CA ASN A 53 -3.80 12.93 1.44
C ASN A 53 -3.39 11.45 1.53
N ALA A 54 -4.23 10.54 1.02
CA ALA A 54 -3.93 9.11 1.03
C ALA A 54 -2.98 8.73 -0.11
N LEU A 55 -3.17 9.33 -1.29
CA LEU A 55 -2.25 9.19 -2.43
C LEU A 55 -0.84 9.68 -2.07
N GLU A 56 -0.73 10.84 -1.43
CA GLU A 56 0.54 11.42 -0.98
C GLU A 56 1.25 10.49 0.02
N LYS A 57 0.52 9.92 0.98
CA LYS A 57 1.10 8.94 1.93
C LYS A 57 1.64 7.71 1.22
N ILE A 58 0.91 7.17 0.25
CA ILE A 58 1.40 6.03 -0.55
C ILE A 58 2.67 6.44 -1.28
N TYR A 59 2.66 7.58 -1.97
CA TYR A 59 3.81 8.10 -2.68
C TYR A 59 5.05 8.21 -1.78
N ASN A 60 4.91 8.84 -0.62
CA ASN A 60 6.01 9.02 0.35
C ASN A 60 6.55 7.68 0.87
N LEU A 61 5.69 6.68 1.05
CA LEU A 61 6.10 5.35 1.51
C LEU A 61 6.84 4.53 0.45
N THR A 62 6.62 4.81 -0.84
CA THR A 62 7.13 4.00 -1.95
C THR A 62 8.23 4.67 -2.78
N TYR A 63 8.29 6.00 -2.79
CA TYR A 63 9.11 6.77 -3.73
C TYR A 63 10.59 6.40 -3.69
N VAL A 64 11.21 6.44 -2.51
CA VAL A 64 12.66 6.23 -2.36
C VAL A 64 13.08 4.85 -2.88
N GLN A 65 12.34 3.79 -2.52
CA GLN A 65 12.67 2.43 -2.95
C GLN A 65 12.38 2.23 -4.44
N GLY A 66 11.24 2.70 -4.93
CA GLY A 66 10.90 2.60 -6.35
C GLY A 66 11.90 3.35 -7.23
N PHE A 67 12.25 4.58 -6.87
CA PHE A 67 13.22 5.39 -7.61
C PHE A 67 14.61 4.74 -7.63
N ALA A 68 15.07 4.20 -6.49
CA ALA A 68 16.34 3.48 -6.44
C ALA A 68 16.37 2.27 -7.40
N ILE A 69 15.28 1.49 -7.44
CA ILE A 69 15.14 0.36 -8.39
C ILE A 69 15.20 0.87 -9.84
N ALA A 70 14.42 1.90 -10.17
CA ALA A 70 14.38 2.45 -11.51
C ALA A 70 15.75 2.94 -11.96
N LEU A 71 16.42 3.73 -11.11
CA LEU A 71 17.75 4.28 -11.37
C LEU A 71 18.79 3.18 -11.57
N GLN A 72 18.78 2.13 -10.73
CA GLN A 72 19.70 1.00 -10.85
C GLN A 72 19.52 0.24 -12.17
N MET A 73 18.28 0.13 -12.66
CA MET A 73 17.96 -0.61 -13.88
C MET A 73 18.28 0.19 -15.15
N VAL A 74 17.94 1.47 -15.20
CA VAL A 74 18.05 2.28 -16.43
C VAL A 74 19.31 3.14 -16.49
N LYS A 75 19.99 3.34 -15.36
CA LYS A 75 21.25 4.09 -15.22
C LYS A 75 21.20 5.51 -15.78
N ASN A 76 20.01 6.12 -15.76
CA ASN A 76 19.78 7.49 -16.16
C ASN A 76 18.66 8.08 -15.30
N GLU A 77 18.90 9.26 -14.74
CA GLU A 77 17.98 9.88 -13.79
C GLU A 77 16.68 10.36 -14.45
N GLN A 78 16.77 11.00 -15.61
CA GLN A 78 15.60 11.49 -16.34
C GLN A 78 14.71 10.33 -16.78
N ASP A 79 15.31 9.29 -17.34
CA ASP A 79 14.59 8.08 -17.75
C ASP A 79 13.92 7.40 -16.52
N ALA A 80 14.59 7.39 -15.37
CA ALA A 80 14.02 6.86 -14.13
C ALA A 80 12.83 7.70 -13.62
N MET A 81 12.91 9.03 -13.68
CA MET A 81 11.80 9.93 -13.33
C MET A 81 10.58 9.72 -14.23
N ASP A 82 10.79 9.61 -15.55
CA ASP A 82 9.70 9.35 -16.50
C ASP A 82 9.03 7.99 -16.24
N ILE A 83 9.84 6.96 -15.94
CA ILE A 83 9.33 5.63 -15.58
C ILE A 83 8.53 5.68 -14.27
N MET A 84 8.98 6.43 -13.26
CA MET A 84 8.27 6.55 -11.99
C MET A 84 6.90 7.19 -12.17
N GLN A 85 6.78 8.20 -13.05
CA GLN A 85 5.47 8.79 -13.39
C GLN A 85 4.53 7.74 -13.98
N ASP A 86 4.97 7.00 -14.99
CA ASP A 86 4.20 5.90 -15.59
C ASP A 86 3.84 4.80 -14.59
N ALA A 87 4.75 4.49 -13.66
CA ALA A 87 4.54 3.51 -12.61
C ALA A 87 3.46 3.98 -11.62
N TYR A 88 3.47 5.24 -11.20
CA TYR A 88 2.44 5.78 -10.30
C TYR A 88 1.07 5.87 -10.96
N ILE A 89 1.00 6.30 -12.23
CA ILE A 89 -0.26 6.27 -13.00
C ILE A 89 -0.82 4.84 -13.03
N SER A 90 0.03 3.86 -13.30
CA SER A 90 -0.36 2.45 -13.31
C SER A 90 -0.76 1.95 -11.92
N ALA A 91 -0.03 2.33 -10.87
CA ALA A 91 -0.29 1.92 -9.50
C ALA A 91 -1.63 2.47 -9.01
N PHE A 92 -1.87 3.78 -9.12
CA PHE A 92 -3.10 4.39 -8.64
C PHE A 92 -4.35 3.90 -9.38
N ARG A 93 -4.24 3.55 -10.67
CA ARG A 93 -5.33 2.90 -11.42
C ARG A 93 -5.67 1.48 -10.93
N ASN A 94 -4.69 0.75 -10.41
CA ASN A 94 -4.83 -0.66 -10.02
C ASN A 94 -4.79 -0.86 -8.49
N LEU A 95 -4.86 0.21 -7.71
CA LEU A 95 -4.68 0.18 -6.26
C LEU A 95 -5.68 -0.74 -5.54
N LYS A 96 -6.90 -0.87 -6.09
CA LYS A 96 -7.98 -1.74 -5.61
C LYS A 96 -7.66 -3.24 -5.72
N GLN A 97 -6.66 -3.63 -6.49
CA GLN A 97 -6.24 -5.03 -6.65
C GLN A 97 -5.36 -5.52 -5.49
N ILE A 98 -4.95 -4.64 -4.57
CA ILE A 98 -4.13 -5.01 -3.42
C ILE A 98 -5.01 -5.74 -2.40
N GLU A 99 -4.88 -7.07 -2.33
CA GLU A 99 -5.60 -7.90 -1.35
C GLU A 99 -4.99 -7.80 0.06
N ASP A 100 -3.65 -7.77 0.15
CA ASP A 100 -2.91 -7.61 1.40
C ASP A 100 -2.23 -6.24 1.45
N PRO A 101 -2.72 -5.31 2.29
CA PRO A 101 -2.15 -3.97 2.45
C PRO A 101 -0.65 -3.99 2.76
N LYS A 102 -0.16 -5.01 3.47
CA LYS A 102 1.26 -5.14 3.86
C LYS A 102 2.18 -5.31 2.65
N ARG A 103 1.64 -5.73 1.50
CA ARG A 103 2.39 -5.95 0.26
C ARG A 103 2.45 -4.71 -0.63
N LEU A 104 1.90 -3.57 -0.23
CA LEU A 104 1.89 -2.33 -1.03
C LEU A 104 3.27 -1.99 -1.63
N LYS A 105 4.33 -2.01 -0.81
CA LYS A 105 5.70 -1.68 -1.27
C LYS A 105 6.23 -2.69 -2.28
N SER A 106 6.14 -3.99 -1.99
CA SER A 106 6.64 -5.02 -2.89
C SER A 106 5.85 -5.08 -4.19
N TRP A 107 4.54 -4.92 -4.13
CA TRP A 107 3.67 -4.78 -5.29
C TRP A 107 4.06 -3.58 -6.17
N PHE A 108 4.27 -2.41 -5.57
CA PHE A 108 4.72 -1.22 -6.30
C PHE A 108 6.09 -1.42 -6.94
N ASN A 109 7.04 -2.03 -6.22
CA ASN A 109 8.38 -2.34 -6.75
C ASN A 109 8.30 -3.25 -7.99
N CYS A 110 7.36 -4.21 -8.03
CA CYS A 110 7.12 -5.03 -9.21
C CYS A 110 6.63 -4.20 -10.41
N ILE A 111 5.72 -3.24 -10.18
CA ILE A 111 5.25 -2.32 -11.24
C ILE A 111 6.44 -1.55 -11.81
N VAL A 112 7.27 -0.94 -10.95
CA VAL A 112 8.44 -0.17 -11.36
C VAL A 112 9.42 -1.03 -12.18
N ALA A 113 9.75 -2.23 -11.68
CA ALA A 113 10.67 -3.13 -12.37
C ALA A 113 10.14 -3.56 -13.75
N ASN A 114 8.84 -3.79 -13.88
CA ASN A 114 8.21 -4.13 -15.16
C ASN A 114 8.24 -2.94 -16.13
N LYS A 115 7.95 -1.72 -15.66
CA LYS A 115 8.06 -0.50 -16.48
C LYS A 115 9.50 -0.27 -16.97
N CYS A 116 10.49 -0.53 -16.13
CA CYS A 116 11.90 -0.46 -16.53
C CYS A 116 12.24 -1.47 -17.63
N LYS A 117 11.78 -2.72 -17.51
CA LYS A 117 11.99 -3.75 -18.54
C LYS A 117 11.36 -3.35 -19.87
N ASP A 118 10.12 -2.84 -19.85
CA ASP A 118 9.42 -2.38 -21.04
C ASP A 118 10.15 -1.21 -21.71
N TRP A 119 10.63 -0.26 -20.92
CA TRP A 119 11.37 0.89 -21.39
C TRP A 119 12.70 0.47 -22.05
N LEU A 120 13.45 -0.44 -21.42
CA LEU A 120 14.72 -0.97 -21.97
C LEU A 120 14.49 -1.72 -23.29
N LYS A 121 13.41 -2.51 -23.37
CA LYS A 121 13.02 -3.22 -24.60
C LYS A 121 12.75 -2.25 -25.74
N LYS A 122 11.96 -1.19 -25.49
CA LYS A 122 11.67 -0.13 -26.48
C LYS A 122 12.93 0.62 -26.91
N LYS A 123 13.85 0.92 -25.97
CA LYS A 123 15.12 1.60 -26.27
C LYS A 123 16.02 0.75 -27.17
N SER A 124 16.12 -0.55 -26.91
CA SER A 124 16.86 -1.50 -27.75
C SER A 124 16.31 -1.57 -29.17
N GLN A 125 14.99 -1.69 -29.32
CA GLN A 125 14.32 -1.72 -30.64
C GLN A 125 14.58 -0.44 -31.45
N LYS A 126 14.42 0.74 -30.84
CA LYS A 126 14.72 2.02 -31.49
C LYS A 126 16.18 2.10 -31.94
N ARG A 127 17.11 1.55 -31.15
CA ARG A 127 18.54 1.55 -31.47
C ARG A 127 18.87 0.64 -32.65
N ASN A 128 18.20 -0.50 -32.79
CA ASN A 128 18.37 -1.40 -33.92
C ASN A 128 17.77 -0.83 -35.20
N MET A 129 16.62 -0.15 -35.13
CA MET A 129 15.99 0.49 -36.30
C MET A 129 16.80 1.66 -36.86
N LYS A 130 17.57 2.37 -36.02
CA LYS A 130 18.48 3.45 -36.46
C LYS A 130 19.80 2.95 -37.08
N ARG A 131 20.08 1.65 -37.02
CA ARG A 131 21.34 1.05 -37.48
C ARG A 131 21.22 0.35 -38.84
N ASN A 132 19.99 0.15 -39.33
CA ASN A 132 19.69 -0.26 -40.71
C ASN A 132 19.34 0.97 -41.54
#